data_AF-A0A7X7ZL95-F1
#
_entry.id   AF-A0A7X7ZL95-F1
#
_cell.length_a   1.000
_cell.length_b   1.000
_cell.length_c   1.000
_cell.angle_alpha   90.00
_cell.angle_beta   90.00
_cell.angle_gamma   90.00
#
_symmetry.space_group_name_H-M   'P 1'
#
loop_
_entity.id
_entity.type
_entity.pdbx_description
1 polymer ?
#
loop_
_entity_poly.entity_id
_entity_poly.type
_entity_poly.pdbx_seq_one_letter_code
_entity_poly.pdbx_strand_id
1 'polypeptide(L)'
;MEADKMPEPSSFDDYYKIEFSEGELTKKVNKEKYAGAESDEYLSGIKQAASMGLVMKATYVINLPRPATKAEGKYVKLSEDKMKVTISADIDDFFEDASAFEFKIKY
;
A
#
# COMPACT_ATOMS: atom_id res chain seq x y z
N MET A 1 -22.31 -18.66 18.60
CA MET A 1 -21.47 -17.48 18.88
C MET A 1 -20.95 -17.02 17.53
N GLU A 2 -21.58 -15.97 17.00
CA GLU A 2 -21.26 -15.39 15.70
C GLU A 2 -19.87 -14.74 15.78
N ALA A 3 -18.96 -15.18 14.92
CA ALA A 3 -17.67 -14.56 14.75
C ALA A 3 -17.88 -13.13 14.24
N ASP A 4 -17.75 -12.17 15.15
CA ASP A 4 -16.81 -11.07 14.96
C ASP A 4 -16.95 -10.34 13.62
N LYS A 5 -18.08 -9.63 13.45
CA LYS A 5 -18.12 -8.41 12.61
C LYS A 5 -17.27 -7.33 13.29
N MET A 6 -15.95 -7.53 13.38
CA MET A 6 -15.08 -6.37 13.30
C MET A 6 -15.35 -5.76 11.93
N PRO A 7 -15.61 -4.44 11.79
CA PRO A 7 -15.51 -3.83 10.47
C PRO A 7 -14.11 -4.19 9.98
N GLU A 8 -14.01 -4.97 8.90
CA GLU A 8 -12.74 -5.17 8.22
C GLU A 8 -12.19 -3.76 8.03
N PRO A 9 -11.01 -3.42 8.57
CA PRO A 9 -10.49 -2.08 8.41
C PRO A 9 -10.35 -1.90 6.90
N SER A 10 -11.23 -1.10 6.30
CA SER A 10 -11.17 -0.71 4.89
C SER A 10 -9.83 -0.02 4.71
N SER A 11 -8.81 -0.81 4.41
CA SER A 11 -7.43 -0.36 4.40
C SER A 11 -7.09 -0.04 2.96
N PHE A 12 -6.22 0.93 2.73
CA PHE A 12 -5.75 1.26 1.39
C PHE A 12 -5.25 0.03 0.63
N ASP A 13 -4.72 -0.96 1.36
CA ASP A 13 -4.30 -2.26 0.84
C ASP A 13 -5.38 -3.02 0.06
N ASP A 14 -6.67 -2.82 0.32
CA ASP A 14 -7.74 -3.51 -0.41
C ASP A 14 -7.82 -3.08 -1.88
N TYR A 15 -7.35 -1.87 -2.17
CA TYR A 15 -7.18 -1.34 -3.53
C TYR A 15 -5.89 -1.82 -4.19
N TYR A 16 -5.11 -2.67 -3.54
CA TYR A 16 -3.89 -3.23 -4.08
C TYR A 16 -3.95 -4.75 -4.14
N LYS A 17 -3.51 -5.29 -5.27
CA LYS A 17 -3.28 -6.71 -5.42
C LYS A 17 -1.83 -7.02 -5.07
N ILE A 18 -1.64 -7.83 -4.04
CA ILE A 18 -0.33 -8.38 -3.69
C ILE A 18 -0.22 -9.77 -4.31
N GLU A 19 0.76 -9.94 -5.19
CA GLU A 19 1.07 -11.18 -5.86
C GLU A 19 2.44 -11.69 -5.40
N PHE A 20 2.46 -12.92 -4.92
CA PHE A 20 3.68 -13.64 -4.56
C PHE A 20 3.97 -14.66 -5.66
N SER A 21 5.13 -14.55 -6.27
CA SER A 21 5.70 -15.49 -7.24
C SER A 21 7.04 -16.02 -6.71
N GLU A 22 7.59 -17.07 -7.31
CA GLU A 22 8.88 -17.66 -6.87
C GLU A 22 9.98 -16.60 -6.75
N GLY A 23 10.27 -16.17 -5.51
CA GLY A 23 11.25 -15.14 -5.21
C GLY A 23 10.85 -13.71 -5.59
N GLU A 24 9.58 -13.44 -5.89
CA GLU A 24 9.11 -12.10 -6.28
C GLU A 24 7.81 -11.74 -5.54
N LEU A 25 7.80 -10.58 -4.91
CA LEU A 25 6.65 -10.00 -4.23
C LEU A 25 6.30 -8.69 -4.92
N THR A 26 5.09 -8.64 -5.49
CA THR A 26 4.63 -7.50 -6.30
C THR A 26 3.34 -6.96 -5.72
N LYS A 27 3.28 -5.68 -5.40
CA LYS A 27 2.06 -4.95 -5.07
C LYS A 27 1.69 -4.06 -6.26
N LYS A 28 0.51 -4.28 -6.82
CA LYS A 28 -0.03 -3.51 -7.94
C LYS A 28 -1.37 -2.89 -7.57
N VAL A 29 -1.68 -1.73 -8.11
CA VAL A 29 -3.00 -1.14 -7.90
C VAL A 29 -4.05 -1.99 -8.62
N ASN A 30 -5.08 -2.37 -7.87
CA ASN A 30 -6.28 -2.97 -8.45
C ASN A 30 -7.16 -1.85 -9.00
N LYS A 31 -6.98 -1.52 -10.27
CA LYS A 31 -7.73 -0.44 -10.95
C LYS A 31 -9.24 -0.63 -10.92
N GLU A 32 -9.72 -1.88 -10.88
CA GLU A 32 -11.16 -2.17 -10.81
C GLU A 32 -11.74 -1.80 -9.46
N LYS A 33 -11.05 -2.17 -8.37
CA LYS A 33 -11.40 -1.74 -7.00
C LYS A 33 -11.20 -0.23 -6.82
N TYR A 34 -10.12 0.31 -7.36
CA TYR A 34 -9.81 1.75 -7.27
C TYR A 34 -10.81 2.61 -8.06
N ALA A 35 -11.44 2.11 -9.12
CA ALA A 35 -12.53 2.83 -9.76
C ALA A 35 -13.75 3.02 -8.83
N GLY A 36 -13.95 2.09 -7.87
CA GLY A 36 -14.95 2.20 -6.81
C GLY A 36 -14.50 3.03 -5.60
N ALA A 37 -13.23 3.44 -5.55
CA ALA A 37 -12.64 4.18 -4.44
C ALA A 37 -13.39 5.48 -4.11
N GLU A 38 -13.89 6.18 -5.13
CA GLU A 38 -14.64 7.42 -4.93
C GLU A 38 -16.01 7.19 -4.26
N SER A 39 -16.56 5.98 -4.37
CA SER A 39 -17.81 5.60 -3.69
C SER A 39 -17.58 5.07 -2.28
N ASP A 40 -16.33 4.92 -1.85
CA ASP A 40 -15.99 4.35 -0.56
C ASP A 40 -15.98 5.44 0.53
N GLU A 41 -16.83 5.28 1.55
CA GLU A 41 -16.94 6.23 2.66
C GLU A 41 -15.62 6.41 3.42
N TYR A 42 -14.80 5.36 3.48
CA TYR A 42 -13.49 5.43 4.14
C TYR A 42 -12.54 6.36 3.39
N LEU A 43 -12.45 6.22 2.06
CA LEU A 43 -11.61 7.08 1.24
C LEU A 43 -12.14 8.50 1.14
N SER A 44 -13.47 8.68 1.13
CA SER A 44 -14.10 9.99 1.21
C SER A 44 -13.71 10.71 2.51
N GLY A 45 -13.75 10.00 3.64
CA GLY A 45 -13.30 10.53 4.94
C GLY A 45 -11.83 10.94 4.94
N ILE A 46 -10.97 10.15 4.30
CA ILE A 46 -9.54 10.47 4.23
C ILE A 46 -9.25 11.59 3.24
N LYS A 47 -9.95 11.64 2.11
CA LYS A 47 -9.87 12.76 1.16
C LYS A 47 -10.34 14.07 1.78
N GLN A 48 -11.38 14.04 2.62
CA GLN A 48 -11.78 15.20 3.42
C GLN A 48 -10.71 15.59 4.44
N ALA A 49 -10.12 14.64 5.15
CA ALA A 49 -9.04 14.92 6.09
C ALA A 49 -7.81 15.55 5.38
N ALA A 50 -7.41 15.00 4.23
CA ALA A 50 -6.36 15.55 3.39
C ALA A 50 -6.69 16.97 2.92
N SER A 51 -7.93 17.23 2.50
CA SER A 51 -8.40 18.58 2.12
C SER A 51 -8.40 19.58 3.28
N MET A 52 -8.46 19.11 4.52
CA MET A 52 -8.30 19.93 5.73
C MET A 52 -6.83 20.17 6.10
N GLY A 53 -5.87 19.70 5.29
CA GLY A 53 -4.44 19.82 5.52
C GLY A 53 -3.86 18.76 6.46
N LEU A 54 -4.63 17.71 6.78
CA LEU A 54 -4.12 16.57 7.55
C LEU A 54 -3.41 15.61 6.60
N VAL A 55 -2.08 15.74 6.52
CA VAL A 55 -1.24 14.86 5.72
C VAL A 55 -1.16 13.50 6.40
N MET A 56 -1.88 12.52 5.87
CA MET A 56 -1.79 11.13 6.30
C MET A 56 -0.68 10.44 5.52
N LYS A 57 0.38 10.03 6.22
CA LYS A 57 1.49 9.29 5.62
C LYS A 57 1.38 7.81 5.94
N ALA A 58 1.19 6.99 4.92
CA ALA A 58 1.19 5.54 5.06
C ALA A 58 2.63 5.01 4.92
N THR A 59 3.15 4.43 6.00
CA THR A 59 4.46 3.78 6.01
C THR A 59 4.32 2.29 6.20
N TYR A 60 4.68 1.54 5.18
CA TYR A 60 4.73 0.08 5.17
C TYR A 60 6.16 -0.38 5.40
N VAL A 61 6.37 -1.19 6.43
CA VAL A 61 7.67 -1.82 6.71
C VAL A 61 7.52 -3.33 6.52
N ILE A 62 8.16 -3.83 5.47
CA ILE A 62 8.16 -5.24 5.09
C ILE A 62 9.48 -5.83 5.54
N ASN A 63 9.44 -6.75 6.50
CA ASN A 63 10.60 -7.55 6.87
C ASN A 63 10.62 -8.80 6.00
N LEU A 64 11.67 -8.94 5.20
CA LEU A 64 11.86 -10.05 4.29
C LEU A 64 12.58 -11.20 5.00
N PRO A 65 12.18 -12.46 4.77
CA PRO A 65 12.86 -13.63 5.33
C PRO A 65 14.24 -13.87 4.69
N ARG A 66 14.50 -13.25 3.54
CA ARG A 66 15.75 -13.33 2.78
C ARG A 66 16.11 -11.95 2.23
N PRO A 67 17.40 -11.65 1.99
CA PRO A 67 17.81 -10.38 1.43
C PRO A 67 17.21 -10.19 0.02
N ALA A 68 16.59 -9.04 -0.23
CA ALA A 68 16.14 -8.67 -1.56
C ALA A 68 17.34 -8.53 -2.50
N THR A 69 17.23 -9.17 -3.65
CA THR A 69 18.11 -8.93 -4.79
C THR A 69 17.81 -7.57 -5.43
N LYS A 70 16.53 -7.19 -5.51
CA LYS A 70 16.08 -5.93 -6.13
C LYS A 70 14.79 -5.44 -5.49
N ALA A 71 14.65 -4.12 -5.32
CA ALA A 71 13.41 -3.50 -4.89
C ALA A 71 13.13 -2.30 -5.81
N GLU A 72 11.95 -2.25 -6.40
CA GLU A 72 11.52 -1.24 -7.38
C GLU A 72 10.20 -0.64 -6.91
N GLY A 73 10.08 0.69 -6.98
CA GLY A 73 8.86 1.44 -6.66
C GLY A 73 9.20 2.88 -6.31
N LYS A 74 8.23 3.79 -6.49
CA LYS A 74 8.43 5.25 -6.36
C LYS A 74 8.92 5.65 -4.97
N TYR A 75 8.37 5.03 -3.93
CA TYR A 75 8.64 5.34 -2.53
C TYR A 75 9.34 4.21 -1.76
N VAL A 76 9.96 3.28 -2.48
CA VAL A 76 10.59 2.09 -1.92
C VAL A 76 12.00 2.41 -1.43
N LYS A 77 12.28 2.11 -0.16
CA LYS A 77 13.61 2.14 0.44
C LYS A 77 14.01 0.75 0.90
N LEU A 78 15.15 0.27 0.40
CA LEU A 78 15.75 -0.99 0.84
C LEU A 78 16.80 -0.70 1.94
N SER A 79 16.81 -1.50 3.00
CA SER A 79 17.83 -1.42 4.06
C SER A 79 19.21 -1.88 3.57
N GLU A 80 20.27 -1.52 4.29
CA GLU A 80 21.64 -1.94 3.98
C GLU A 80 21.78 -3.48 3.95
N ASP A 81 21.16 -4.16 4.91
CA ASP A 81 21.13 -5.63 4.99
C ASP A 81 20.22 -6.28 3.93
N LYS A 82 19.50 -5.47 3.15
CA LYS A 82 18.49 -5.88 2.16
C LYS A 82 17.34 -6.74 2.69
N MET A 83 17.22 -6.91 4.00
CA MET A 83 16.16 -7.68 4.65
C MET A 83 14.94 -6.85 5.04
N LYS A 84 14.97 -5.52 4.86
CA LYS A 84 13.84 -4.64 5.18
C LYS A 84 13.55 -3.71 4.02
N VAL A 85 12.29 -3.69 3.61
CA VAL A 85 11.79 -2.75 2.62
C VAL A 85 10.81 -1.81 3.31
N THR A 86 11.06 -0.51 3.19
CA THR A 86 10.20 0.54 3.73
C THR A 86 9.58 1.29 2.57
N ILE A 87 8.26 1.31 2.50
CA ILE A 87 7.51 2.12 1.54
C ILE A 87 6.82 3.23 2.32
N SER A 88 7.11 4.48 2.01
CA SER A 88 6.53 5.63 2.69
C SER A 88 5.95 6.59 1.68
N ALA A 89 4.62 6.61 1.57
CA ALA A 89 3.93 7.49 0.65
C ALA A 89 2.78 8.20 1.35
N ASP A 90 2.48 9.39 0.85
CA ASP A 90 1.42 10.23 1.38
C ASP A 90 0.08 9.82 0.75
N ILE A 91 -1.01 10.07 1.47
CA ILE A 91 -2.33 9.70 0.97
C ILE A 91 -2.73 10.54 -0.23
N ASP A 92 -2.26 11.77 -0.33
CA ASP A 92 -2.46 12.61 -1.52
C ASP A 92 -1.87 11.95 -2.77
N ASP A 93 -0.67 11.38 -2.65
CA ASP A 93 -0.05 10.60 -3.74
C ASP A 93 -0.94 9.42 -4.15
N PHE A 94 -1.68 8.78 -3.23
CA PHE A 94 -2.65 7.73 -3.59
C PHE A 94 -3.79 8.26 -4.46
N PHE A 95 -4.35 9.41 -4.10
CA PHE A 95 -5.47 10.03 -4.82
C PHE A 95 -5.03 10.64 -6.16
N GLU A 96 -3.81 11.18 -6.24
CA GLU A 96 -3.22 11.71 -7.47
C GLU A 96 -2.75 10.58 -8.41
N ASP A 97 -2.04 9.59 -7.86
CA ASP A 97 -1.43 8.48 -8.58
C ASP A 97 -1.40 7.23 -7.69
N ALA A 98 -2.43 6.39 -7.77
CA ALA A 98 -2.48 5.15 -6.99
C ALA A 98 -1.29 4.20 -7.27
N SER A 99 -0.54 4.43 -8.34
CA SER A 99 0.73 3.76 -8.65
C SER A 99 1.87 4.11 -7.68
N ALA A 100 1.74 5.15 -6.87
CA ALA A 100 2.68 5.56 -5.82
C ALA A 100 3.06 4.43 -4.85
N PHE A 101 2.09 3.59 -4.48
CA PHE A 101 2.28 2.48 -3.56
C PHE A 101 2.58 1.15 -4.27
N GLU A 102 2.73 1.16 -5.59
CA GLU A 102 3.16 -0.04 -6.31
C GLU A 102 4.63 -0.30 -6.04
N PHE A 103 4.92 -1.56 -5.72
CA PHE A 103 6.29 -1.98 -5.51
C PHE A 103 6.50 -3.40 -5.99
N LYS A 104 7.74 -3.67 -6.37
CA LYS A 104 8.20 -4.99 -6.79
C LYS A 104 9.49 -5.31 -6.07
N ILE A 105 9.48 -6.37 -5.29
CA ILE A 105 10.63 -6.86 -4.54
C ILE A 105 10.98 -8.24 -5.10
N LYS A 106 12.25 -8.45 -5.40
CA LYS A 106 12.81 -9.74 -5.83
C LYS A 106 13.82 -10.21 -4.79
N TYR A 107 13.74 -11.45 -4.32
CA TYR A 107 14.59 -12.05 -3.29
C TYR A 107 14.93 -13.51 -3.61
#